data_AF-A0A2N0V9Q7-F1
#
_entry.id   AF-A0A2N0V9Q7-F1
#
_cell.length_a   1.000
_cell.length_b   1.000
_cell.length_c   1.000
_cell.angle_alpha   90.00
_cell.angle_beta   90.00
_cell.angle_gamma   90.00
#
_symmetry.space_group_name_H-M   'P 1'
#
loop_
_entity.id
_entity.type
_entity.pdbx_description
1 polymer ?
#
loop_
_entity_poly.entity_id
_entity_poly.type
_entity_poly.pdbx_seq_one_letter_code
_entity_poly.pdbx_strand_id
1 'polypeptide(L)'
;MKIKIFLFSLIFITNGCAFIDKHIFDPAASHARVAPLFRSPECKNYSAPDGKHWLSTLSEDTSTKNFGSFIVKDECEYQTISINDSNNKNTNADRLYFEQCENKNPNENALKYKENIIEDKKIIETLKKDLEKSNKIAQEHEKEALSVEKQAKKQISLVPIANESRILANEWKETAENKKSELDLAIEKLKISEAQLASINAYSLGCLTYLISRSDEICEIHKSHIYGNRTAMNTIFQVMATGAGIAGSMSGVGAAQALAGSASFLTGSQAIMNEEVFQNVVTPAILMEINTNRQNFLNDKLTSYKNASQAIGLGEIRFDAMNYHNKCSFYDGLSSLLDKAGKNQIKLETSNKAIENLLNQKKALENKISTLRETLDNERKASNRDESKIKDIEKELKYLEAKLNSTDAAILQISVATIPEENSKDKK
;
A
#
# COMPACT_ATOMS: atom_id res chain seq x y z
N MET A 1 -12.79 1.37 60.28
CA MET A 1 -11.45 1.54 59.67
C MET A 1 -11.30 0.72 58.38
N LYS A 2 -12.16 0.93 57.37
CA LYS A 2 -12.13 0.19 56.08
C LYS A 2 -12.43 1.05 54.84
N ILE A 3 -12.51 2.37 54.98
CA ILE A 3 -12.92 3.29 53.88
C ILE A 3 -11.72 4.03 53.24
N LYS A 4 -10.53 4.01 53.85
CA LYS A 4 -9.36 4.76 53.34
C LYS A 4 -8.55 4.06 52.25
N ILE A 5 -8.73 2.76 52.00
CA ILE A 5 -7.97 2.02 50.97
C ILE A 5 -8.61 2.18 49.57
N PHE A 6 -9.92 2.39 49.49
CA PHE A 6 -10.61 2.52 48.19
C PHE A 6 -10.38 3.88 47.51
N LEU A 7 -10.07 4.94 48.27
CA LEU A 7 -9.83 6.27 47.71
C LEU A 7 -8.43 6.43 47.09
N PHE A 8 -7.45 5.61 47.49
CA PHE A 8 -6.10 5.69 46.93
C PHE A 8 -5.99 5.04 45.54
N SER A 9 -6.80 4.01 45.25
CA SER A 9 -6.82 3.40 43.91
C SER A 9 -7.55 4.26 42.85
N LEU A 10 -8.47 5.13 43.25
CA LEU A 10 -9.17 6.01 42.28
C LEU A 10 -8.34 7.20 41.82
N ILE A 11 -7.39 7.68 42.64
CA ILE A 11 -6.55 8.85 42.31
C ILE A 11 -5.49 8.52 41.25
N PHE A 12 -5.07 7.25 41.14
CA PHE A 12 -4.14 6.81 40.10
C PHE A 12 -4.79 6.64 38.72
N ILE A 13 -6.11 6.46 38.64
CA ILE A 13 -6.81 6.27 37.35
C ILE A 13 -7.20 7.60 36.72
N THR A 14 -7.42 8.66 37.50
CA THR A 14 -7.87 9.97 36.97
C THR A 14 -6.75 10.98 36.69
N ASN A 15 -5.55 10.77 37.24
CA ASN A 15 -4.37 11.64 36.98
C ASN A 15 -3.26 10.95 36.18
N GLY A 16 -3.50 9.73 35.70
CA GLY A 16 -2.56 8.94 34.91
C GLY A 16 -2.53 9.29 33.41
N CYS A 17 -2.75 10.54 33.03
CA CYS A 17 -2.30 11.01 31.71
C CYS A 17 -0.79 11.08 31.78
N ALA A 18 -0.12 9.96 31.50
CA ALA A 18 1.31 9.90 31.30
C ALA A 18 1.70 11.03 30.35
N PHE A 19 2.49 11.97 30.85
CA PHE A 19 3.22 12.96 30.06
C PHE A 19 4.27 12.15 29.28
N ILE A 20 3.83 11.42 28.26
CA ILE A 20 4.76 10.73 27.38
C ILE A 20 5.37 11.83 26.51
N ASP A 21 6.62 12.13 26.82
CA ASP A 21 7.40 13.17 26.19
C ASP A 21 7.37 12.99 24.67
N LYS A 22 6.93 14.04 23.96
CA LYS A 22 6.79 14.05 22.49
C LYS A 22 8.10 13.66 21.81
N HIS A 23 9.23 13.93 22.47
CA HIS A 23 10.57 13.64 22.02
C HIS A 23 10.96 12.15 22.02
N ILE A 24 10.25 11.27 22.75
CA ILE A 24 10.50 9.81 22.68
C ILE A 24 9.90 9.19 21.40
N PHE A 25 8.83 9.80 20.86
CA PHE A 25 8.16 9.27 19.67
C PHE A 25 8.71 9.81 18.34
N ASP A 26 9.32 11.00 18.32
CA ASP A 26 9.80 11.61 17.06
C ASP A 26 10.83 10.75 16.30
N PRO A 27 11.80 10.06 16.94
CA PRO A 27 12.72 9.17 16.23
C PRO A 27 11.99 7.93 15.70
N ALA A 28 11.10 7.31 16.48
CA ALA A 28 10.36 6.13 16.07
C ALA A 28 9.37 6.43 14.93
N ALA A 29 8.63 7.54 15.02
CA ALA A 29 7.64 7.95 14.03
C ALA A 29 8.30 8.40 12.71
N SER A 30 9.48 9.04 12.76
CA SER A 30 10.22 9.44 11.55
C SER A 30 10.78 8.24 10.80
N HIS A 31 11.18 7.16 11.50
CA HIS A 31 11.70 5.94 10.85
C HIS A 31 10.59 5.00 10.36
N ALA A 32 9.37 5.11 10.89
CA ALA A 32 8.20 4.39 10.39
C ALA A 32 7.61 5.01 9.11
N ARG A 33 7.94 6.28 8.83
CA ARG A 33 7.49 7.01 7.64
C ARG A 33 8.50 6.81 6.51
N VAL A 34 7.96 6.62 5.31
CA VAL A 34 8.76 6.67 4.08
C VAL A 34 9.12 8.13 3.83
N ALA A 35 10.34 8.39 3.38
CA ALA A 35 10.74 9.73 2.95
C ALA A 35 9.76 10.26 1.92
N PRO A 36 9.31 11.52 2.01
CA PRO A 36 8.26 12.02 1.14
C PRO A 36 8.69 11.98 -0.33
N LEU A 37 7.79 11.53 -1.21
CA LEU A 37 8.03 11.44 -2.64
C LEU A 37 8.39 12.81 -3.26
N PHE A 38 7.81 13.89 -2.72
CA PHE A 38 8.07 15.27 -3.12
C PHE A 38 8.64 16.05 -1.95
N ARG A 39 9.67 16.89 -2.20
CA ARG A 39 10.19 17.84 -1.21
C ARG A 39 9.14 18.85 -0.79
N SER A 40 9.18 19.25 0.48
CA SER A 40 8.45 20.44 0.91
C SER A 40 9.06 21.69 0.25
N PRO A 41 8.28 22.76 0.04
CA PRO A 41 8.79 24.02 -0.50
C PRO A 41 9.95 24.60 0.32
N GLU A 42 9.96 24.34 1.63
CA GLU A 42 10.94 24.83 2.60
C GLU A 42 12.31 24.15 2.43
N CYS A 43 12.33 22.89 1.98
CA CYS A 43 13.56 22.14 1.72
C CYS A 43 14.12 22.31 0.30
N LYS A 44 13.57 23.24 -0.50
CA LYS A 44 13.97 23.42 -1.91
C LYS A 44 15.44 23.81 -2.07
N ASN A 45 15.99 24.56 -1.10
CA ASN A 45 17.37 25.05 -1.13
C ASN A 45 18.33 24.23 -0.25
N TYR A 46 17.87 23.11 0.30
CA TYR A 46 18.73 22.26 1.12
C TYR A 46 19.79 21.58 0.22
N SER A 47 21.06 21.86 0.50
CA SER A 47 22.16 21.09 -0.05
C SER A 47 22.55 20.04 0.98
N ALA A 48 22.47 18.76 0.60
CA ALA A 48 23.01 17.71 1.45
C ALA A 48 24.48 18.06 1.77
N PRO A 49 24.91 17.97 3.04
CA PRO A 49 26.31 18.15 3.37
C PRO A 49 27.12 17.15 2.55
N ASP A 50 28.13 17.65 1.85
CA ASP A 50 29.03 16.82 1.08
C ASP A 50 29.70 15.82 2.02
N GLY A 51 29.79 14.55 1.59
CA GLY A 51 30.26 13.43 2.43
C GLY A 51 31.68 13.58 3.01
N LYS A 52 32.34 14.72 2.79
CA LYS A 52 33.58 15.10 3.46
C LYS A 52 33.35 15.68 4.87
N HIS A 53 32.19 16.30 5.12
CA HIS A 53 31.88 16.90 6.43
C HIS A 53 31.32 15.93 7.47
N TRP A 54 30.71 14.81 7.06
CA TRP A 54 30.11 13.86 8.00
C TRP A 54 31.15 13.20 8.93
N LEU A 55 32.37 12.99 8.43
CA LEU A 55 33.48 12.41 9.21
C LEU A 55 34.16 13.42 10.14
N SER A 56 34.17 14.72 9.80
CA SER A 56 34.82 15.73 10.65
C SER A 56 34.02 16.03 11.92
N THR A 57 32.68 15.96 11.86
CA THR A 57 31.81 16.29 12.99
C THR A 57 31.72 15.17 14.04
N LEU A 58 32.23 13.97 13.73
CA LEU A 58 32.27 12.83 14.66
C LEU A 58 33.58 12.75 15.47
N SER A 59 34.56 13.63 15.24
CA SER A 59 35.94 13.39 15.69
C SER A 59 36.50 14.29 16.80
N GLU A 60 35.77 15.27 17.35
CA GLU A 60 36.41 16.28 18.22
C GLU A 60 35.87 16.48 19.65
N ASP A 61 34.94 15.68 20.15
CA ASP A 61 34.60 15.75 21.59
C ASP A 61 34.45 14.39 22.26
N THR A 62 35.60 13.78 22.57
CA THR A 62 35.70 12.52 23.31
C THR A 62 35.70 12.69 24.84
N SER A 63 35.25 13.82 25.38
CA SER A 63 35.47 14.14 26.81
C SER A 63 34.29 13.94 27.76
N THR A 64 33.06 13.65 27.31
CA THR A 64 31.93 13.42 28.22
C THR A 64 31.24 12.06 28.03
N LYS A 65 31.32 11.23 29.08
CA LYS A 65 30.77 9.86 29.18
C LYS A 65 29.23 9.83 29.36
N ASN A 66 28.46 10.52 28.52
CA ASN A 66 27.02 10.36 28.47
C ASN A 66 26.59 10.05 27.03
N PHE A 67 26.46 8.75 26.74
CA PHE A 67 25.91 8.23 25.49
C PHE A 67 24.43 8.64 25.39
N GLY A 68 24.19 9.73 24.68
CA GLY A 68 22.87 10.27 24.37
C GLY A 68 22.98 11.39 23.35
N SER A 69 23.79 11.19 22.30
CA SER A 69 23.87 12.13 21.18
C SER A 69 22.54 12.14 20.44
N PHE A 70 21.66 13.05 20.84
CA PHE A 70 20.50 13.49 20.08
C PHE A 70 20.99 14.06 18.75
N ILE A 71 21.00 13.23 17.71
CA ILE A 71 21.15 13.70 16.34
C ILE A 71 19.84 14.41 16.01
N VAL A 72 19.83 15.74 16.16
CA VAL A 72 18.81 16.60 15.55
C VAL A 72 19.06 16.50 14.05
N LYS A 73 18.47 15.48 13.42
CA LYS A 73 18.51 15.32 11.97
C LYS A 73 17.71 16.44 11.34
N ASP A 74 18.32 17.11 10.38
CA ASP A 74 17.66 18.17 9.61
C ASP A 74 16.42 17.57 8.92
N GLU A 75 15.25 18.22 9.04
CA GLU A 75 13.99 17.75 8.45
C GLU A 75 14.10 17.60 6.92
N CYS A 76 15.07 18.27 6.31
CA CYS A 76 15.37 18.20 4.89
C CYS A 76 16.36 17.06 4.51
N GLU A 77 17.12 16.50 5.46
CA GLU A 77 18.12 15.45 5.21
C GLU A 77 17.46 14.15 4.69
N TYR A 78 16.27 13.83 5.20
CA TYR A 78 15.46 12.71 4.73
C TYR A 78 14.81 12.96 3.37
N GLN A 79 14.82 14.19 2.87
CA GLN A 79 14.21 14.57 1.59
C GLN A 79 15.25 14.63 0.45
N THR A 80 16.49 14.20 0.71
CA THR A 80 17.59 14.14 -0.28
C THR A 80 17.26 13.25 -1.48
N ILE A 81 16.37 12.27 -1.33
CA ILE A 81 15.97 11.31 -2.37
C ILE A 81 14.60 11.67 -3.00
N SER A 82 14.09 12.89 -2.77
CA SER A 82 12.83 13.31 -3.38
C SER A 82 12.96 13.55 -4.89
N ILE A 83 11.86 13.43 -5.63
CA ILE A 83 11.81 13.60 -7.10
C ILE A 83 12.29 14.99 -7.56
N ASN A 84 12.23 16.01 -6.70
CA ASN A 84 12.54 17.40 -7.08
C ASN A 84 14.02 17.77 -6.94
N ASP A 85 14.93 16.84 -6.64
CA ASP A 85 16.37 17.13 -6.54
C ASP A 85 17.05 17.24 -7.91
N SER A 86 16.57 18.22 -8.68
CA SER A 86 16.95 18.56 -10.05
C SER A 86 18.39 19.08 -10.18
N ASN A 87 19.13 19.19 -9.06
CA ASN A 87 20.53 19.56 -9.06
C ASN A 87 21.46 18.38 -9.41
N ASN A 88 20.99 17.14 -9.30
CA ASN A 88 21.75 15.99 -9.82
C ASN A 88 21.41 15.77 -11.31
N LYS A 89 22.03 16.59 -12.17
CA LYS A 89 21.85 16.65 -13.63
C LYS A 89 22.23 15.38 -14.41
N ASN A 90 22.38 14.23 -13.75
CA ASN A 90 23.13 13.11 -14.34
C ASN A 90 22.35 12.25 -15.34
N THR A 91 21.06 12.49 -15.60
CA THR A 91 20.44 11.97 -16.84
C THR A 91 19.49 12.99 -17.46
N ASN A 92 19.65 13.25 -18.76
CA ASN A 92 18.67 14.03 -19.54
C ASN A 92 17.27 13.40 -19.52
N ALA A 93 17.17 12.10 -19.22
CA ALA A 93 15.93 11.36 -19.14
C ALA A 93 15.05 11.81 -17.97
N ASP A 94 15.59 11.92 -16.75
CA ASP A 94 14.82 12.34 -15.58
C ASP A 94 14.24 13.75 -15.74
N ARG A 95 15.05 14.65 -16.30
CA ARG A 95 14.60 16.02 -16.60
C ARG A 95 13.48 16.04 -17.63
N LEU A 96 13.57 15.24 -18.70
CA LEU A 96 12.53 15.11 -19.72
C LEU A 96 11.22 14.59 -19.13
N TYR A 97 11.26 13.56 -18.28
CA TYR A 97 10.07 13.01 -17.64
C TYR A 97 9.46 13.98 -16.61
N PHE A 98 10.30 14.69 -15.86
CA PHE A 98 9.83 15.68 -14.90
C PHE A 98 9.20 16.90 -15.59
N GLU A 99 9.86 17.45 -16.62
CA GLU A 99 9.31 18.53 -17.45
C GLU A 99 8.01 18.09 -18.14
N GLN A 100 7.89 16.81 -18.51
CA GLN A 100 6.65 16.24 -19.00
C GLN A 100 5.57 16.22 -17.89
N CYS A 101 5.85 15.63 -16.74
CA CYS A 101 4.87 15.58 -15.63
C CYS A 101 4.44 16.96 -15.10
N GLU A 102 5.30 17.99 -15.20
CA GLU A 102 5.00 19.35 -14.73
C GLU A 102 4.41 20.29 -15.79
N ASN A 103 4.46 19.94 -17.08
CA ASN A 103 4.08 20.89 -18.11
C ASN A 103 2.62 21.32 -17.97
N LYS A 104 2.41 22.64 -17.94
CA LYS A 104 1.14 23.23 -17.56
C LYS A 104 0.07 22.89 -18.60
N ASN A 105 -0.93 22.16 -18.13
CA ASN A 105 -2.29 22.14 -18.62
C ASN A 105 -2.72 21.08 -19.68
N PRO A 106 -2.29 19.80 -19.59
CA PRO A 106 -2.95 18.73 -20.34
C PRO A 106 -4.44 18.60 -19.95
N ASN A 107 -4.81 18.94 -18.71
CA ASN A 107 -6.18 18.79 -18.21
C ASN A 107 -7.21 19.66 -18.95
N GLU A 108 -6.90 20.92 -19.25
CA GLU A 108 -7.83 21.82 -19.95
C GLU A 108 -8.09 21.33 -21.39
N ASN A 109 -7.03 20.92 -22.09
CA ASN A 109 -7.16 20.34 -23.43
C ASN A 109 -7.96 19.04 -23.40
N ALA A 110 -7.72 18.19 -22.41
CA ALA A 110 -8.37 16.89 -22.35
C ALA A 110 -9.85 16.96 -22.00
N LEU A 111 -10.26 17.92 -21.14
CA LEU A 111 -11.67 18.21 -20.89
C LEU A 111 -12.35 18.70 -22.16
N LYS A 112 -11.70 19.61 -22.90
CA LYS A 112 -12.19 20.10 -24.19
C LYS A 112 -12.35 18.98 -25.23
N TYR A 113 -11.38 18.08 -25.35
CA TYR A 113 -11.50 16.93 -26.26
C TYR A 113 -12.65 16.01 -25.89
N LYS A 114 -12.91 15.81 -24.58
CA LYS A 114 -14.05 15.01 -24.12
C LYS A 114 -15.39 15.65 -24.51
N GLU A 115 -15.54 16.95 -24.28
CA GLU A 115 -16.75 17.69 -24.68
C GLU A 115 -16.97 17.59 -26.19
N ASN A 116 -15.92 17.77 -26.98
CA ASN A 116 -15.96 17.58 -28.43
C ASN A 116 -16.38 16.15 -28.82
N ILE A 117 -15.83 15.11 -28.19
CA ILE A 117 -16.20 13.71 -28.46
C ILE A 117 -17.69 13.45 -28.18
N ILE A 118 -18.21 13.99 -27.07
CA ILE A 118 -19.63 13.84 -26.71
C ILE A 118 -20.52 14.56 -27.72
N GLU A 119 -20.13 15.77 -28.13
CA GLU A 119 -20.84 16.55 -29.14
C GLU A 119 -20.81 15.89 -30.52
N ASP A 120 -19.64 15.46 -30.97
CA ASP A 120 -19.43 14.74 -32.23
C ASP A 120 -20.26 13.45 -32.29
N LYS A 121 -20.35 12.69 -31.18
CA LYS A 121 -21.21 11.49 -31.10
C LYS A 121 -22.69 11.82 -31.28
N LYS A 122 -23.18 12.91 -30.68
CA LYS A 122 -24.57 13.37 -30.87
C LYS A 122 -24.83 13.82 -32.31
N ILE A 123 -23.89 14.54 -32.91
CA ILE A 123 -23.96 14.96 -34.32
C ILE A 123 -24.05 13.73 -35.23
N ILE A 124 -23.16 12.73 -35.04
CA ILE A 124 -23.15 11.49 -35.81
C ILE A 124 -24.48 10.73 -35.67
N GLU A 125 -25.04 10.62 -34.47
CA GLU A 125 -26.35 9.97 -34.28
C GLU A 125 -27.48 10.68 -35.01
N THR A 126 -27.43 12.02 -35.05
CA THR A 126 -28.42 12.85 -35.77
C THR A 126 -28.28 12.65 -37.28
N LEU A 127 -27.07 12.75 -37.82
CA LEU A 127 -26.76 12.53 -39.23
C LEU A 127 -27.15 11.11 -39.70
N LYS A 128 -26.97 10.08 -38.86
CA LYS A 128 -27.42 8.72 -39.16
C LYS A 128 -28.93 8.64 -39.35
N LYS A 129 -29.71 9.25 -38.46
CA LYS A 129 -31.19 9.30 -38.56
C LYS A 129 -31.63 10.05 -39.82
N ASP A 130 -30.97 11.17 -40.11
CA ASP A 130 -31.28 11.99 -41.29
C ASP A 130 -30.94 11.29 -42.60
N LEU A 131 -29.85 10.52 -42.63
CA LEU A 131 -29.46 9.67 -43.77
C LEU A 131 -30.46 8.53 -43.96
N GLU A 132 -30.87 7.85 -42.89
CA GLU A 132 -31.88 6.79 -42.95
C GLU A 132 -33.21 7.33 -43.51
N LYS A 133 -33.66 8.50 -43.03
CA LYS A 133 -34.86 9.17 -43.53
C LYS A 133 -34.74 9.53 -45.01
N SER A 134 -33.62 10.12 -45.43
CA SER A 134 -33.38 10.47 -46.84
C SER A 134 -33.34 9.25 -47.75
N ASN A 135 -32.70 8.16 -47.31
CA ASN A 135 -32.69 6.91 -48.07
C ASN A 135 -34.08 6.31 -48.24
N LYS A 136 -34.91 6.36 -47.19
CA LYS A 136 -36.30 5.88 -47.26
C LYS A 136 -37.13 6.68 -48.27
N ILE A 137 -37.01 8.01 -48.25
CA ILE A 137 -37.71 8.90 -49.19
C ILE A 137 -37.24 8.64 -50.63
N ALA A 138 -35.92 8.50 -50.85
CA ALA A 138 -35.37 8.19 -52.17
C ALA A 138 -35.90 6.85 -52.71
N GLN A 139 -35.98 5.80 -51.87
CA GLN A 139 -36.54 4.50 -52.26
C GLN A 139 -38.04 4.57 -52.57
N GLU A 140 -38.81 5.39 -51.85
CA GLU A 140 -40.24 5.60 -52.11
C GLU A 140 -40.44 6.30 -53.47
N HIS A 141 -39.70 7.36 -53.76
CA HIS A 141 -39.74 8.04 -55.06
C HIS A 141 -39.23 7.18 -56.21
N GLU A 142 -38.21 6.35 -56.00
CA GLU A 142 -37.74 5.41 -57.03
C GLU A 142 -38.82 4.37 -57.37
N LYS A 143 -39.52 3.83 -56.36
CA LYS A 143 -40.65 2.91 -56.57
C LYS A 143 -41.80 3.58 -57.32
N GLU A 144 -42.10 4.83 -56.98
CA GLU A 144 -43.12 5.63 -57.66
C GLU A 144 -42.74 5.88 -59.13
N ALA A 145 -41.51 6.34 -59.39
CA ALA A 145 -40.99 6.57 -60.73
C ALA A 145 -41.05 5.30 -61.60
N LEU A 146 -40.65 4.14 -61.05
CA LEU A 146 -40.76 2.85 -61.74
C LEU A 146 -42.21 2.45 -62.04
N SER A 147 -43.14 2.79 -61.15
CA SER A 147 -44.58 2.56 -61.37
C SER A 147 -45.12 3.43 -62.50
N VAL A 148 -44.80 4.73 -62.48
CA VAL A 148 -45.21 5.70 -63.51
C VAL A 148 -44.59 5.34 -64.87
N GLU A 149 -43.31 4.93 -64.92
CA GLU A 149 -42.67 4.49 -66.17
C GLU A 149 -43.36 3.27 -66.79
N LYS A 150 -43.77 2.29 -65.96
CA LYS A 150 -44.55 1.13 -66.42
C LYS A 150 -45.91 1.55 -67.02
N GLN A 151 -46.54 2.58 -66.48
CA GLN A 151 -47.79 3.13 -67.02
C GLN A 151 -47.54 3.94 -68.31
N ALA A 152 -46.48 4.73 -68.38
CA ALA A 152 -46.11 5.52 -69.55
C ALA A 152 -45.80 4.65 -70.79
N LYS A 153 -45.26 3.44 -70.59
CA LYS A 153 -45.09 2.45 -71.68
C LYS A 153 -46.42 2.02 -72.31
N LYS A 154 -47.55 2.17 -71.60
CA LYS A 154 -48.90 1.88 -72.10
C LYS A 154 -49.60 3.12 -72.65
N GLN A 155 -49.22 4.33 -72.21
CA GLN A 155 -49.86 5.60 -72.57
C GLN A 155 -48.81 6.70 -72.77
N ILE A 156 -48.64 7.13 -74.03
CA ILE A 156 -47.62 8.12 -74.44
C ILE A 156 -47.76 9.47 -73.72
N SER A 157 -48.98 9.86 -73.32
CA SER A 157 -49.23 11.13 -72.62
C SER A 157 -48.61 11.24 -71.23
N LEU A 158 -48.20 10.11 -70.61
CA LEU A 158 -47.62 10.09 -69.25
C LEU A 158 -46.07 10.24 -69.24
N VAL A 159 -45.43 10.31 -70.41
CA VAL A 159 -43.96 10.42 -70.52
C VAL A 159 -43.38 11.64 -69.80
N PRO A 160 -43.96 12.85 -69.85
CA PRO A 160 -43.44 14.02 -69.12
C PRO A 160 -43.43 13.81 -67.59
N ILE A 161 -44.51 13.24 -67.05
CA ILE A 161 -44.67 12.94 -65.62
C ILE A 161 -43.60 11.94 -65.17
N ALA A 162 -43.36 10.89 -65.97
CA ALA A 162 -42.30 9.92 -65.68
C ALA A 162 -40.90 10.58 -65.62
N ASN A 163 -40.66 11.59 -66.46
CA ASN A 163 -39.37 12.30 -66.46
C ASN A 163 -39.22 13.23 -65.24
N GLU A 164 -40.27 13.93 -64.82
CA GLU A 164 -40.27 14.72 -63.58
C GLU A 164 -40.04 13.86 -62.34
N SER A 165 -40.73 12.72 -62.21
CA SER A 165 -40.50 11.78 -61.11
C SER A 165 -39.05 11.27 -61.06
N ARG A 166 -38.42 11.05 -62.23
CA ARG A 166 -37.01 10.64 -62.31
C ARG A 166 -36.05 11.76 -61.88
N ILE A 167 -36.35 13.02 -62.22
CA ILE A 167 -35.55 14.18 -61.78
C ILE A 167 -35.60 14.28 -60.26
N LEU A 168 -36.80 14.23 -59.66
CA LEU A 168 -36.97 14.26 -58.21
C LEU A 168 -36.24 13.10 -57.52
N ALA A 169 -36.32 11.88 -58.07
CA ALA A 169 -35.59 10.74 -57.52
C ALA A 169 -34.06 10.96 -57.52
N ASN A 170 -33.51 11.56 -58.57
CA ASN A 170 -32.09 11.90 -58.65
C ASN A 170 -31.69 12.99 -57.65
N GLU A 171 -32.51 14.04 -57.47
CA GLU A 171 -32.26 15.10 -56.47
C GLU A 171 -32.22 14.54 -55.04
N TRP A 172 -33.13 13.63 -54.70
CA TRP A 172 -33.12 12.95 -53.40
C TRP A 172 -31.93 12.03 -53.22
N LYS A 173 -31.48 11.38 -54.30
CA LYS A 173 -30.27 10.55 -54.29
C LYS A 173 -29.03 11.41 -54.04
N GLU A 174 -28.88 12.54 -54.74
CA GLU A 174 -27.80 13.50 -54.51
C GLU A 174 -27.81 14.04 -53.08
N THR A 175 -28.99 14.35 -52.55
CA THR A 175 -29.16 14.76 -51.14
C THR A 175 -28.69 13.69 -50.16
N ALA A 176 -29.01 12.41 -50.43
CA ALA A 176 -28.54 11.30 -49.61
C ALA A 176 -27.02 11.10 -49.69
N GLU A 177 -26.43 11.27 -50.88
CA GLU A 177 -24.98 11.21 -51.09
C GLU A 177 -24.25 12.34 -50.34
N ASN A 178 -24.77 13.57 -50.36
CA ASN A 178 -24.23 14.69 -49.60
C ASN A 178 -24.28 14.43 -48.09
N LYS A 179 -25.42 13.98 -47.54
CA LYS A 179 -25.54 13.60 -46.13
C LYS A 179 -24.60 12.47 -45.72
N LYS A 180 -24.38 11.51 -46.61
CA LYS A 180 -23.40 10.44 -46.39
C LYS A 180 -21.98 11.02 -46.29
N SER A 181 -21.61 11.95 -47.18
CA SER A 181 -20.31 12.63 -47.12
C SER A 181 -20.14 13.43 -45.82
N GLU A 182 -21.18 14.11 -45.34
CA GLU A 182 -21.16 14.81 -44.05
C GLU A 182 -20.98 13.85 -42.87
N LEU A 183 -21.68 12.71 -42.90
CA LEU A 183 -21.54 11.65 -41.90
C LEU A 183 -20.12 11.08 -41.88
N ASP A 184 -19.52 10.82 -43.05
CA ASP A 184 -18.17 10.29 -43.17
C ASP A 184 -17.14 11.28 -42.59
N LEU A 185 -17.27 12.58 -42.89
CA LEU A 185 -16.43 13.64 -42.31
C LEU A 185 -16.58 13.74 -40.78
N ALA A 186 -17.80 13.63 -40.26
CA ALA A 186 -18.05 13.66 -38.82
C ALA A 186 -17.42 12.45 -38.11
N ILE A 187 -17.50 11.26 -38.72
CA ILE A 187 -16.84 10.04 -38.21
C ILE A 187 -15.33 10.21 -38.20
N GLU A 188 -14.73 10.82 -39.23
CA GLU A 188 -13.29 11.09 -39.27
C GLU A 188 -12.84 12.03 -38.16
N LYS A 189 -13.58 13.14 -37.93
CA LYS A 189 -13.31 14.06 -36.82
C LYS A 189 -13.37 13.37 -35.45
N LEU A 190 -14.38 12.52 -35.24
CA LEU A 190 -14.49 11.74 -34.00
C LEU A 190 -13.27 10.85 -33.78
N LYS A 191 -12.78 10.16 -34.82
CA LYS A 191 -11.58 9.31 -34.73
C LYS A 191 -10.33 10.10 -34.34
N ILE A 192 -10.17 11.31 -34.88
CA ILE A 192 -9.06 12.20 -34.54
C ILE A 192 -9.13 12.60 -33.05
N SER A 193 -10.32 12.99 -32.57
CA SER A 193 -10.53 13.35 -31.17
C SER A 193 -10.27 12.17 -30.22
N GLU A 194 -10.72 10.95 -30.57
CA GLU A 194 -10.44 9.73 -29.81
C GLU A 194 -8.94 9.39 -29.78
N ALA A 195 -8.23 9.55 -30.90
CA ALA A 195 -6.78 9.37 -30.96
C ALA A 195 -6.02 10.39 -30.11
N GLN A 196 -6.45 11.65 -30.11
CA GLN A 196 -5.88 12.70 -29.25
C GLN A 196 -6.10 12.38 -27.77
N LEU A 197 -7.30 11.96 -27.37
CA LEU A 197 -7.58 11.54 -26.00
C LEU A 197 -6.72 10.33 -25.58
N ALA A 198 -6.56 9.34 -26.46
CA ALA A 198 -5.70 8.18 -26.21
C ALA A 198 -4.23 8.59 -26.01
N SER A 199 -3.72 9.56 -26.78
CA SER A 199 -2.36 10.08 -26.62
C SER A 199 -2.15 10.78 -25.27
N ILE A 200 -3.16 11.52 -24.78
CA ILE A 200 -3.14 12.17 -23.48
C ILE A 200 -3.14 11.13 -22.36
N ASN A 201 -3.96 10.08 -22.47
CA ASN A 201 -3.99 9.01 -21.48
C ASN A 201 -2.67 8.23 -21.44
N ALA A 202 -2.05 7.97 -22.60
CA ALA A 202 -0.73 7.35 -22.67
C ALA A 202 0.34 8.20 -21.98
N TYR A 203 0.26 9.53 -22.14
CA TYR A 203 1.12 10.47 -21.44
C TYR A 203 0.94 10.43 -19.91
N SER A 204 -0.31 10.47 -19.45
CA SER A 204 -0.64 10.36 -18.02
C SER A 204 -0.11 9.05 -17.42
N LEU A 205 -0.25 7.93 -18.13
CA LEU A 205 0.29 6.64 -17.72
C LEU A 205 1.84 6.64 -17.63
N GLY A 206 2.51 7.28 -18.60
CA GLY A 206 3.96 7.46 -18.58
C GLY A 206 4.43 8.25 -17.35
N CYS A 207 3.73 9.33 -17.02
CA CYS A 207 4.02 10.11 -15.81
C CYS A 207 3.82 9.29 -14.52
N LEU A 208 2.70 8.56 -14.41
CA LEU A 208 2.45 7.68 -13.26
C LEU A 208 3.56 6.63 -13.10
N THR A 209 3.96 5.99 -14.20
CA THR A 209 5.01 4.95 -14.19
C THR A 209 6.35 5.52 -13.76
N TYR A 210 6.70 6.74 -14.19
CA TYR A 210 7.89 7.43 -13.72
C TYR A 210 7.85 7.66 -12.20
N LEU A 211 6.76 8.22 -11.67
CA LEU A 211 6.60 8.47 -10.24
C LEU A 211 6.64 7.18 -9.41
N ILE A 212 6.04 6.09 -9.92
CA ILE A 212 6.09 4.76 -9.31
C ILE A 212 7.54 4.26 -9.23
N SER A 213 8.30 4.34 -10.33
CA SER A 213 9.70 3.91 -10.36
C SER A 213 10.54 4.65 -9.31
N ARG A 214 10.37 5.98 -9.21
CA ARG A 214 11.05 6.76 -8.17
C ARG A 214 10.59 6.37 -6.77
N SER A 215 9.30 6.08 -6.59
CA SER A 215 8.81 5.54 -5.32
C SER A 215 9.39 4.16 -5.01
N ASP A 216 9.65 3.30 -5.99
CA ASP A 216 10.24 1.98 -5.78
C ASP A 216 11.67 2.09 -5.26
N GLU A 217 12.48 2.97 -5.85
CA GLU A 217 13.85 3.25 -5.36
C GLU A 217 13.86 3.70 -3.89
N ILE A 218 13.01 4.68 -3.55
CA ILE A 218 12.89 5.17 -2.16
C ILE A 218 12.39 4.05 -1.25
N CYS A 219 11.48 3.21 -1.74
CA CYS A 219 10.92 2.11 -0.98
C CYS A 219 11.97 1.03 -0.67
N GLU A 220 12.82 0.66 -1.63
CA GLU A 220 13.90 -0.30 -1.38
C GLU A 220 14.88 0.20 -0.31
N ILE A 221 15.21 1.50 -0.33
CA ILE A 221 16.03 2.11 0.72
C ILE A 221 15.32 2.05 2.07
N HIS A 222 14.03 2.38 2.14
CA HIS A 222 13.23 2.26 3.36
C HIS A 222 13.18 0.82 3.89
N LYS A 223 12.95 -0.16 3.01
CA LYS A 223 12.96 -1.59 3.37
C LYS A 223 14.32 -2.04 3.91
N SER A 224 15.42 -1.54 3.35
CA SER A 224 16.77 -1.81 3.86
C SER A 224 16.96 -1.23 5.28
N HIS A 225 16.40 -0.05 5.57
CA HIS A 225 16.43 0.54 6.91
C HIS A 225 15.57 -0.23 7.91
N ILE A 226 14.40 -0.74 7.50
CA ILE A 226 13.58 -1.64 8.33
C ILE A 226 14.40 -2.89 8.68
N TYR A 227 15.13 -3.44 7.71
CA TYR A 227 15.96 -4.62 7.92
C TYR A 227 17.18 -4.35 8.84
N GLY A 228 17.82 -3.18 8.68
CA GLY A 228 19.07 -2.83 9.37
C GLY A 228 18.91 -2.16 10.75
N ASN A 229 17.82 -1.41 10.99
CA ASN A 229 17.70 -0.58 12.19
C ASN A 229 16.92 -1.26 13.32
N ARG A 230 17.65 -2.05 14.11
CA ARG A 230 17.14 -2.84 15.25
C ARG A 230 16.54 -1.99 16.37
N THR A 231 17.17 -0.86 16.69
CA THR A 231 16.79 -0.03 17.84
C THR A 231 15.49 0.72 17.61
N ALA A 232 15.29 1.27 16.41
CA ALA A 232 14.07 2.01 16.07
C ALA A 232 12.82 1.11 16.14
N MET A 233 12.94 -0.13 15.68
CA MET A 233 11.82 -1.08 15.68
C MET A 233 11.42 -1.47 17.10
N ASN A 234 12.36 -1.73 18.00
CA ASN A 234 12.06 -2.04 19.40
C ASN A 234 11.23 -0.93 20.08
N THR A 235 11.53 0.35 19.78
CA THR A 235 10.76 1.49 20.28
C THR A 235 9.36 1.56 19.65
N ILE A 236 9.25 1.42 18.32
CA ILE A 236 7.96 1.42 17.60
C ILE A 236 7.04 0.31 18.14
N PHE A 237 7.59 -0.87 18.37
CA PHE A 237 6.84 -1.99 18.93
C PHE A 237 6.52 -1.84 20.41
N GLN A 238 7.34 -1.18 21.24
CA GLN A 238 6.94 -0.85 22.61
C GLN A 238 5.68 0.02 22.63
N VAL A 239 5.64 1.02 21.76
CA VAL A 239 4.50 1.93 21.63
C VAL A 239 3.27 1.18 21.12
N MET A 240 3.44 0.36 20.10
CA MET A 240 2.33 -0.42 19.56
C MET A 240 1.92 -1.58 20.45
N ALA A 241 2.79 -2.21 21.22
CA ALA A 241 2.45 -3.20 22.22
C ALA A 241 1.58 -2.57 23.32
N THR A 242 1.94 -1.35 23.74
CA THR A 242 1.15 -0.55 24.69
C THR A 242 -0.22 -0.21 24.12
N GLY A 243 -0.34 0.05 22.81
CA GLY A 243 -1.64 0.30 22.14
C GLY A 243 -2.43 -0.96 21.75
N ALA A 244 -1.77 -2.04 21.37
CA ALA A 244 -2.35 -3.30 20.89
C ALA A 244 -2.77 -4.23 22.02
N GLY A 245 -2.32 -3.97 23.26
CA GLY A 245 -2.87 -4.62 24.47
C GLY A 245 -4.39 -4.46 24.62
N ILE A 246 -5.01 -3.56 23.86
CA ILE A 246 -6.46 -3.35 23.82
C ILE A 246 -7.15 -4.15 22.68
N ALA A 247 -6.40 -4.62 21.67
CA ALA A 247 -6.94 -5.25 20.45
C ALA A 247 -6.66 -6.77 20.33
N GLY A 248 -5.88 -7.35 21.23
CA GLY A 248 -5.38 -8.73 21.15
C GLY A 248 -6.34 -9.87 21.51
N SER A 249 -7.65 -9.64 21.61
CA SER A 249 -8.62 -10.68 21.99
C SER A 249 -9.08 -11.60 20.84
N MET A 250 -8.53 -11.48 19.61
CA MET A 250 -9.01 -12.27 18.47
C MET A 250 -7.88 -12.70 17.51
N SER A 251 -7.70 -14.03 17.38
CA SER A 251 -7.11 -14.95 16.35
C SER A 251 -6.47 -14.37 15.06
N GLY A 252 -5.63 -15.01 14.22
CA GLY A 252 -5.14 -16.38 13.93
C GLY A 252 -4.58 -16.40 12.45
N VAL A 253 -3.88 -17.44 11.94
CA VAL A 253 -2.57 -17.25 11.24
C VAL A 253 -2.29 -17.68 9.76
N GLY A 254 -1.54 -16.82 9.03
CA GLY A 254 -0.29 -17.18 8.30
C GLY A 254 0.97 -16.38 8.76
N ALA A 255 0.86 -15.05 8.74
CA ALA A 255 1.83 -14.15 9.37
C ALA A 255 1.31 -13.56 10.71
N ALA A 256 0.08 -13.91 11.08
CA ALA A 256 -0.48 -13.67 12.39
C ALA A 256 -0.08 -14.69 13.48
N GLN A 257 0.64 -15.81 13.24
CA GLN A 257 1.22 -16.68 14.32
C GLN A 257 2.49 -15.99 14.72
N ALA A 258 3.28 -15.53 13.75
CA ALA A 258 4.40 -14.68 14.01
C ALA A 258 3.93 -13.46 14.80
N LEU A 259 2.85 -12.80 14.36
CA LEU A 259 2.40 -11.59 15.01
C LEU A 259 1.60 -11.80 16.31
N ALA A 260 0.66 -12.74 16.40
CA ALA A 260 -0.07 -13.06 17.65
C ALA A 260 0.83 -13.77 18.66
N GLY A 261 1.69 -14.69 18.21
CA GLY A 261 2.79 -15.23 19.02
C GLY A 261 3.72 -14.13 19.49
N SER A 262 4.02 -13.12 18.65
CA SER A 262 4.78 -11.95 19.05
C SER A 262 3.99 -10.96 19.90
N ALA A 263 2.66 -10.84 19.82
CA ALA A 263 1.86 -9.90 20.61
C ALA A 263 1.75 -10.34 22.07
N SER A 264 1.63 -11.65 22.29
CA SER A 264 1.84 -12.29 23.59
C SER A 264 3.29 -12.08 24.09
N PHE A 265 4.26 -12.16 23.19
CA PHE A 265 5.68 -11.89 23.46
C PHE A 265 6.00 -10.42 23.78
N LEU A 266 5.30 -9.48 23.12
CA LEU A 266 5.45 -8.02 23.21
C LEU A 266 4.97 -7.50 24.58
N THR A 267 3.96 -8.17 25.16
CA THR A 267 3.44 -7.84 26.49
C THR A 267 4.18 -8.58 27.62
N GLY A 268 4.70 -9.78 27.36
CA GLY A 268 5.40 -10.61 28.38
C GLY A 268 6.91 -10.41 28.50
N SER A 269 7.58 -9.84 27.49
CA SER A 269 9.04 -9.89 27.42
C SER A 269 9.65 -8.70 26.68
N GLN A 270 9.64 -7.53 27.34
CA GLN A 270 10.49 -6.38 26.97
C GLN A 270 11.99 -6.76 26.85
N ALA A 271 12.42 -7.89 27.40
CA ALA A 271 13.81 -8.33 27.45
C ALA A 271 14.16 -9.53 26.55
N ILE A 272 13.20 -10.18 25.87
CA ILE A 272 13.43 -11.50 25.23
C ILE A 272 12.90 -11.58 23.81
N MET A 273 12.48 -10.49 23.15
CA MET A 273 12.30 -10.59 21.69
C MET A 273 13.66 -10.93 21.11
N ASN A 274 13.89 -12.22 20.89
CA ASN A 274 15.12 -12.73 20.34
C ASN A 274 15.24 -12.04 18.98
N GLU A 275 16.31 -11.28 18.82
CA GLU A 275 16.61 -10.51 17.61
C GLU A 275 16.38 -11.36 16.35
N GLU A 276 16.70 -12.64 16.48
CA GLU A 276 16.49 -13.70 15.50
C GLU A 276 15.02 -13.86 15.06
N VAL A 277 14.05 -13.84 15.97
CA VAL A 277 12.61 -13.97 15.62
C VAL A 277 12.13 -12.74 14.88
N PHE A 278 12.53 -11.55 15.31
CA PHE A 278 12.14 -10.31 14.64
C PHE A 278 12.72 -10.23 13.23
N GLN A 279 14.02 -10.51 13.08
CA GLN A 279 14.70 -10.45 11.79
C GLN A 279 14.26 -11.57 10.83
N ASN A 280 14.04 -12.78 11.33
CA ASN A 280 13.75 -13.93 10.47
C ASN A 280 12.26 -14.14 10.20
N VAL A 281 11.36 -13.58 11.01
CA VAL A 281 9.92 -13.87 10.91
C VAL A 281 9.08 -12.61 10.72
N VAL A 282 9.17 -11.65 11.63
CA VAL A 282 8.29 -10.46 11.62
C VAL A 282 8.68 -9.51 10.48
N THR A 283 9.97 -9.21 10.34
CA THR A 283 10.45 -8.28 9.31
C THR A 283 10.09 -8.77 7.90
N PRO A 284 10.40 -10.02 7.49
CA PRO A 284 10.04 -10.50 6.16
C PRO A 284 8.53 -10.50 5.91
N ALA A 285 7.71 -10.80 6.93
CA ALA A 285 6.27 -10.75 6.81
C ALA A 285 5.74 -9.34 6.52
N ILE A 286 6.24 -8.33 7.24
CA ILE A 286 5.86 -6.93 7.01
C ILE A 286 6.32 -6.45 5.64
N LEU A 287 7.56 -6.79 5.24
CA LEU A 287 8.08 -6.44 3.91
C LEU A 287 7.28 -7.10 2.78
N MET A 288 6.84 -8.35 2.98
CA MET A 288 5.95 -9.05 2.04
C MET A 288 4.59 -8.35 1.92
N GLU A 289 4.03 -7.90 3.04
CA GLU A 289 2.77 -7.15 3.06
C GLU A 289 2.89 -5.79 2.38
N ILE A 290 4.00 -5.05 2.60
CA ILE A 290 4.30 -3.81 1.87
C ILE A 290 4.29 -4.06 0.35
N ASN A 291 5.02 -5.09 -0.11
CA ASN A 291 5.09 -5.42 -1.54
C ASN A 291 3.71 -5.79 -2.08
N THR A 292 2.94 -6.58 -1.33
CA THR A 292 1.59 -7.01 -1.70
C THR A 292 0.64 -5.82 -1.83
N ASN A 293 0.64 -4.90 -0.86
CA ASN A 293 -0.22 -3.73 -0.87
C ASN A 293 0.11 -2.79 -2.03
N ARG A 294 1.40 -2.58 -2.30
CA ARG A 294 1.88 -1.80 -3.45
C ARG A 294 1.42 -2.43 -4.76
N GLN A 295 1.64 -3.73 -4.95
CA GLN A 295 1.24 -4.42 -6.18
C GLN A 295 -0.28 -4.43 -6.39
N ASN A 296 -1.06 -4.65 -5.33
CA ASN A 296 -2.52 -4.59 -5.39
C ASN A 296 -3.01 -3.19 -5.81
N PHE A 297 -2.47 -2.14 -5.19
CA PHE A 297 -2.78 -0.76 -5.56
C PHE A 297 -2.39 -0.47 -7.01
N LEU A 298 -1.20 -0.89 -7.43
CA LEU A 298 -0.71 -0.67 -8.79
C LEU A 298 -1.57 -1.36 -9.83
N ASN A 299 -1.93 -2.63 -9.63
CA ASN A 299 -2.75 -3.39 -10.56
C ASN A 299 -4.15 -2.78 -10.74
N ASP A 300 -4.75 -2.32 -9.64
CA ASP A 300 -6.04 -1.61 -9.65
C ASP A 300 -5.97 -0.31 -10.48
N LYS A 301 -4.93 0.51 -10.22
CA LYS A 301 -4.74 1.77 -10.93
C LYS A 301 -4.33 1.60 -12.38
N LEU A 302 -3.41 0.71 -12.72
CA LEU A 302 -3.04 0.46 -14.12
C LEU A 302 -4.24 0.01 -14.95
N THR A 303 -5.12 -0.81 -14.38
CA THR A 303 -6.36 -1.24 -15.04
C THR A 303 -7.31 -0.06 -15.25
N SER A 304 -7.49 0.77 -14.20
CA SER A 304 -8.31 1.98 -14.28
C SER A 304 -7.81 2.95 -15.34
N TYR A 305 -6.48 3.13 -15.46
CA TYR A 305 -5.86 4.06 -16.41
C TYR A 305 -5.96 3.57 -17.86
N LYS A 306 -5.78 2.26 -18.09
CA LYS A 306 -5.94 1.67 -19.42
C LYS A 306 -7.38 1.75 -19.93
N ASN A 307 -8.34 1.62 -19.03
CA ASN A 307 -9.77 1.61 -19.35
C ASN A 307 -10.43 2.98 -19.17
N ALA A 308 -9.67 4.02 -18.83
CA ALA A 308 -10.22 5.34 -18.57
C ALA A 308 -10.83 5.92 -19.84
N SER A 309 -12.16 6.06 -19.83
CA SER A 309 -12.90 6.79 -20.85
C SER A 309 -12.76 8.30 -20.74
N GLN A 310 -12.07 8.76 -19.69
CA GLN A 310 -11.84 10.16 -19.39
C GLN A 310 -10.35 10.41 -19.25
N ALA A 311 -9.96 11.64 -19.59
CA ALA A 311 -8.60 12.07 -19.37
C ALA A 311 -8.28 12.11 -17.88
N ILE A 312 -7.20 11.44 -17.51
CA ILE A 312 -6.75 11.41 -16.13
C ILE A 312 -5.92 12.65 -15.86
N GLY A 313 -6.37 13.43 -14.89
CA GLY A 313 -5.73 14.69 -14.57
C GLY A 313 -4.38 14.50 -13.86
N LEU A 314 -3.42 15.40 -14.11
CA LEU A 314 -2.10 15.36 -13.43
C LEU A 314 -2.20 15.32 -11.88
N GLY A 315 -3.21 16.00 -11.32
CA GLY A 315 -3.47 15.97 -9.87
C GLY A 315 -3.83 14.58 -9.35
N GLU A 316 -4.63 13.82 -10.12
CA GLU A 316 -5.01 12.44 -9.79
C GLU A 316 -3.80 11.51 -9.91
N ILE A 317 -2.97 11.67 -10.94
CA ILE A 317 -1.71 10.93 -11.11
C ILE A 317 -0.80 11.14 -9.89
N ARG A 318 -0.63 12.39 -9.47
CA ARG A 318 0.19 12.73 -8.31
C ARG A 318 -0.39 12.11 -7.03
N PHE A 319 -1.70 12.19 -6.85
CA PHE A 319 -2.37 11.60 -5.69
C PHE A 319 -2.23 10.08 -5.66
N ASP A 320 -2.43 9.40 -6.79
CA ASP A 320 -2.26 7.96 -6.90
C ASP A 320 -0.80 7.54 -6.66
N ALA A 321 0.17 8.28 -7.19
CA ALA A 321 1.58 8.04 -6.91
C ALA A 321 1.91 8.21 -5.41
N MET A 322 1.35 9.23 -4.75
CA MET A 322 1.51 9.41 -3.30
C MET A 322 0.86 8.27 -2.51
N ASN A 323 -0.32 7.81 -2.89
CA ASN A 323 -0.99 6.68 -2.25
C ASN A 323 -0.19 5.40 -2.41
N TYR A 324 0.29 5.10 -3.63
CA TYR A 324 1.19 3.99 -3.91
C TYR A 324 2.47 4.06 -3.06
N HIS A 325 3.06 5.25 -2.95
CA HIS A 325 4.23 5.50 -2.13
C HIS A 325 3.97 5.24 -0.64
N ASN A 326 2.83 5.70 -0.12
CA ASN A 326 2.42 5.48 1.26
C ASN A 326 2.22 3.99 1.61
N LYS A 327 1.92 3.13 0.62
CA LYS A 327 1.89 1.67 0.79
C LYS A 327 3.25 1.06 1.10
N CYS A 328 4.35 1.81 0.95
CA CYS A 328 5.67 1.39 1.43
C CYS A 328 5.90 1.63 2.93
N SER A 329 5.01 2.35 3.61
CA SER A 329 5.20 2.60 5.03
C SER A 329 5.16 1.31 5.84
N PHE A 330 6.05 1.21 6.82
CA PHE A 330 6.06 0.13 7.79
C PHE A 330 4.69 -0.10 8.43
N TYR A 331 4.00 1.00 8.75
CA TYR A 331 2.67 0.97 9.36
C TYR A 331 1.60 0.37 8.45
N ASP A 332 1.57 0.70 7.15
CA ASP A 332 0.59 0.11 6.22
C ASP A 332 0.81 -1.40 6.06
N GLY A 333 2.08 -1.84 5.99
CA GLY A 333 2.45 -3.26 5.99
C GLY A 333 2.00 -3.99 7.26
N LEU A 334 2.29 -3.43 8.43
CA LEU A 334 1.89 -4.00 9.72
C LEU A 334 0.36 -4.00 9.90
N SER A 335 -0.32 -2.93 9.52
CA SER A 335 -1.77 -2.82 9.62
C SER A 335 -2.47 -3.83 8.70
N SER A 336 -1.98 -4.03 7.47
CA SER A 336 -2.50 -5.07 6.56
C SER A 336 -2.28 -6.46 7.14
N LEU A 337 -1.09 -6.68 7.71
CA LEU A 337 -0.77 -7.94 8.38
C LEU A 337 -1.76 -8.25 9.53
N LEU A 338 -2.06 -7.24 10.35
CA LEU A 338 -3.02 -7.34 11.46
C LEU A 338 -4.47 -7.51 10.96
N ASP A 339 -4.88 -6.82 9.91
CA ASP A 339 -6.22 -6.95 9.35
C ASP A 339 -6.46 -8.36 8.77
N LYS A 340 -5.47 -8.91 8.06
CA LYS A 340 -5.48 -10.29 7.57
C LYS A 340 -5.48 -11.32 8.68
N ALA A 341 -4.88 -11.00 9.83
CA ALA A 341 -4.97 -11.81 11.04
C ALA A 341 -6.42 -11.91 11.55
N GLY A 342 -7.09 -10.75 11.67
CA GLY A 342 -8.42 -10.66 12.27
C GLY A 342 -9.55 -11.19 11.39
N LYS A 343 -9.41 -11.18 10.05
CA LYS A 343 -10.49 -11.54 9.11
C LYS A 343 -10.59 -13.03 8.77
N ASN A 344 -9.53 -13.81 8.94
CA ASN A 344 -9.54 -15.23 8.57
C ASN A 344 -9.88 -16.10 9.78
N GLN A 345 -11.05 -16.75 9.78
CA GLN A 345 -11.36 -17.85 10.70
C GLN A 345 -10.44 -19.04 10.38
N ILE A 346 -9.49 -19.35 11.26
CA ILE A 346 -8.45 -20.34 10.96
C ILE A 346 -8.82 -21.71 11.52
N LYS A 347 -8.66 -22.75 10.69
CA LYS A 347 -8.71 -24.16 11.06
C LYS A 347 -7.68 -24.48 12.16
N LEU A 348 -8.19 -24.97 13.29
CA LEU A 348 -7.55 -25.34 14.56
C LEU A 348 -6.29 -26.23 14.46
N GLU A 349 -6.04 -26.90 13.32
CA GLU A 349 -5.03 -27.96 13.20
C GLU A 349 -3.57 -27.48 13.28
N THR A 350 -3.26 -26.23 12.91
CA THR A 350 -1.86 -25.75 12.84
C THR A 350 -1.37 -25.15 14.16
N SER A 351 -2.26 -24.54 14.96
CA SER A 351 -1.94 -24.08 16.32
C SER A 351 -1.56 -25.24 17.24
N ASN A 352 -2.14 -26.42 17.03
CA ASN A 352 -1.79 -27.64 17.76
C ASN A 352 -0.32 -28.03 17.54
N LYS A 353 0.23 -27.86 16.33
CA LYS A 353 1.64 -28.18 16.04
C LYS A 353 2.63 -27.22 16.73
N ALA A 354 2.29 -25.92 16.79
CA ALA A 354 3.12 -24.94 17.49
C ALA A 354 3.12 -25.18 19.00
N ILE A 355 1.95 -25.48 19.58
CA ILE A 355 1.81 -25.87 20.98
C ILE A 355 2.56 -27.18 21.25
N GLU A 356 2.45 -28.17 20.37
CA GLU A 356 3.15 -29.45 20.48
C GLU A 356 4.68 -29.26 20.47
N ASN A 357 5.22 -28.40 19.60
CA ASN A 357 6.64 -28.06 19.60
C ASN A 357 7.09 -27.40 20.91
N LEU A 358 6.30 -26.47 21.45
CA LEU A 358 6.62 -25.82 22.74
C LEU A 358 6.54 -26.80 23.92
N LEU A 359 5.56 -27.71 23.92
CA LEU A 359 5.45 -28.77 24.92
C LEU A 359 6.64 -29.74 24.83
N ASN A 360 7.10 -30.07 23.63
CA ASN A 360 8.29 -30.91 23.43
C ASN A 360 9.56 -30.20 23.92
N GLN A 361 9.71 -28.90 23.66
CA GLN A 361 10.81 -28.09 24.19
C GLN A 361 10.79 -28.01 25.72
N LYS A 362 9.62 -27.76 26.31
CA LYS A 362 9.41 -27.76 27.76
C LYS A 362 9.88 -29.09 28.37
N LYS A 363 9.41 -30.21 27.83
CA LYS A 363 9.78 -31.55 28.32
C LYS A 363 11.28 -31.81 28.22
N ALA A 364 11.93 -31.36 27.14
CA ALA A 364 13.38 -31.48 27.00
C ALA A 364 14.15 -30.66 28.05
N LEU A 365 13.67 -29.46 28.38
CA LEU A 365 14.25 -28.62 29.44
C LEU A 365 14.07 -29.22 30.84
N GLU A 366 12.87 -29.72 31.16
CA GLU A 366 12.58 -30.38 32.43
C GLU A 366 13.48 -31.60 32.66
N ASN A 367 13.65 -32.43 31.63
CA ASN A 367 14.57 -33.57 31.68
C ASN A 367 16.01 -33.13 31.96
N LYS A 368 16.50 -32.11 31.25
CA LYS A 368 17.87 -31.60 31.43
C LYS A 368 18.09 -31.02 32.84
N ILE A 369 17.12 -30.28 33.37
CA ILE A 369 17.16 -29.75 34.74
C ILE A 369 17.19 -30.90 35.75
N SER A 370 16.38 -31.93 35.56
CA SER A 370 16.35 -33.11 36.45
C SER A 370 17.72 -33.81 36.50
N THR A 371 18.33 -34.07 35.34
CA THR A 371 19.65 -34.71 35.26
C THR A 371 20.75 -33.87 35.91
N LEU A 372 20.72 -32.55 35.72
CA LEU A 372 21.71 -31.65 36.35
C LEU A 372 21.55 -31.56 37.86
N ARG A 373 20.31 -31.59 38.39
CA ARG A 373 20.05 -31.63 39.84
C ARG A 373 20.57 -32.92 40.47
N GLU A 374 20.37 -34.06 39.83
CA GLU A 374 20.92 -35.35 40.29
C GLU A 374 22.45 -35.33 40.27
N THR A 375 23.05 -34.80 39.20
CA THR A 375 24.52 -34.65 39.09
C THR A 375 25.05 -33.75 40.21
N LEU A 376 24.38 -32.63 40.48
CA LEU A 376 24.73 -31.70 41.56
C LEU A 376 24.71 -32.38 42.93
N ASP A 377 23.68 -33.19 43.21
CA ASP A 377 23.56 -33.91 44.49
C ASP A 377 24.62 -34.99 44.66
N ASN A 378 24.99 -35.68 43.58
CA ASN A 378 26.06 -36.67 43.58
C ASN A 378 27.44 -36.01 43.82
N GLU A 379 27.74 -34.91 43.14
CA GLU A 379 28.98 -34.13 43.35
C GLU A 379 29.06 -33.56 44.78
N ARG A 380 27.94 -33.09 45.33
CA ARG A 380 27.87 -32.65 46.73
C ARG A 380 28.05 -33.78 47.74
N LYS A 381 27.79 -35.04 47.39
CA LYS A 381 27.99 -36.20 48.29
C LYS A 381 29.36 -36.86 48.14
N ALA A 382 30.08 -36.58 47.05
CA ALA A 382 31.41 -37.16 46.81
C ALA A 382 32.40 -36.78 47.93
N SER A 383 33.32 -37.71 48.24
CA SER A 383 34.37 -37.48 49.25
C SER A 383 35.42 -36.47 48.79
N ASN A 384 35.61 -36.32 47.48
CA ASN A 384 36.56 -35.38 46.85
C ASN A 384 35.78 -34.34 46.05
N ARG A 385 35.07 -33.44 46.75
CA ARG A 385 34.18 -32.46 46.11
C ARG A 385 34.99 -31.47 45.28
N ASP A 386 34.55 -31.28 44.03
CA ASP A 386 35.07 -30.24 43.14
C ASP A 386 34.11 -29.03 43.18
N GLU A 387 34.46 -28.03 43.99
CA GLU A 387 33.64 -26.82 44.13
C GLU A 387 33.47 -26.04 42.82
N SER A 388 34.42 -26.15 41.88
CA SER A 388 34.31 -25.50 40.58
C SER A 388 33.18 -26.11 39.77
N LYS A 389 33.14 -27.45 39.67
CA LYS A 389 32.08 -28.17 38.97
C LYS A 389 30.70 -27.89 39.56
N ILE A 390 30.60 -27.84 40.88
CA ILE A 390 29.34 -27.51 41.57
C ILE A 390 28.83 -26.12 41.16
N LYS A 391 29.71 -25.11 41.13
CA LYS A 391 29.35 -23.74 40.72
C LYS A 391 28.93 -23.66 39.26
N ASP A 392 29.60 -24.42 38.37
CA ASP A 392 29.26 -24.46 36.95
C ASP A 392 27.87 -25.09 36.73
N ILE A 393 27.57 -26.20 37.42
CA ILE A 393 26.25 -26.86 37.38
C ILE A 393 25.16 -25.92 37.92
N GLU A 394 25.40 -25.22 39.03
CA GLU A 394 24.44 -24.26 39.60
C GLU A 394 24.14 -23.10 38.64
N LYS A 395 25.17 -22.60 37.94
CA LYS A 395 25.01 -21.55 36.93
C LYS A 395 24.19 -22.03 35.74
N GLU A 396 24.43 -23.24 35.25
CA GLU A 396 23.65 -23.83 34.15
C GLU A 396 22.19 -24.10 34.58
N LEU A 397 21.96 -24.61 35.78
CA LEU A 397 20.62 -24.81 36.34
C LEU A 397 19.83 -23.50 36.38
N LYS A 398 20.43 -22.42 36.90
CA LYS A 398 19.78 -21.11 36.96
C LYS A 398 19.41 -20.58 35.57
N TYR A 399 20.26 -20.81 34.58
CA TYR A 399 19.97 -20.44 33.19
C TYR A 399 18.81 -21.26 32.60
N LEU A 400 18.81 -22.58 32.80
CA LEU A 400 17.77 -23.48 32.29
C LEU A 400 16.42 -23.25 32.95
N GLU A 401 16.38 -22.98 34.27
CA GLU A 401 15.16 -22.63 35.00
C GLU A 401 14.54 -21.32 34.48
N ALA A 402 15.38 -20.30 34.20
CA ALA A 402 14.90 -19.07 33.58
C ALA A 402 14.31 -19.32 32.19
N LYS A 403 14.93 -20.21 31.39
CA LYS A 403 14.43 -20.59 30.07
C LYS A 403 13.11 -21.37 30.17
N LEU A 404 12.99 -22.30 31.12
CA LEU A 404 11.76 -23.06 31.38
C LEU A 404 10.59 -22.13 31.74
N ASN A 405 10.81 -21.19 32.66
CA ASN A 405 9.80 -20.20 33.05
C ASN A 405 9.34 -19.34 31.86
N SER A 406 10.26 -18.98 30.96
CA SER A 406 9.92 -18.27 29.73
C SER A 406 9.08 -19.12 28.76
N THR A 407 9.38 -20.42 28.65
CA THR A 407 8.58 -21.36 27.85
C THR A 407 7.18 -21.56 28.43
N ASP A 408 7.06 -21.67 29.76
CA ASP A 408 5.76 -21.78 30.44
C ASP A 408 4.89 -20.55 30.24
N ALA A 409 5.48 -19.36 30.32
CA ALA A 409 4.77 -18.11 30.02
C ALA A 409 4.24 -18.08 28.57
N ALA A 410 5.05 -18.52 27.61
CA ALA A 410 4.63 -18.60 26.20
C ALA A 410 3.46 -19.58 25.99
N ILE A 411 3.51 -20.77 26.62
CA ILE A 411 2.43 -21.78 26.56
C ILE A 411 1.13 -21.22 27.18
N LEU A 412 1.23 -20.55 28.32
CA LEU A 412 0.06 -20.00 29.03
C LEU A 412 -0.61 -18.88 28.21
N GLN A 413 0.18 -18.04 27.55
CA GLN A 413 -0.36 -16.97 26.72
C GLN A 413 -1.04 -17.50 25.45
N ILE A 414 -0.47 -18.52 24.80
CA ILE A 414 -1.09 -19.15 23.62
C ILE A 414 -2.41 -19.83 23.99
N SER A 415 -2.45 -20.53 25.13
CA SER A 415 -3.65 -21.23 25.59
C SER A 415 -4.80 -20.29 25.96
N VAL A 416 -4.51 -19.13 26.58
CA VAL A 416 -5.49 -18.07 26.85
C VAL A 416 -6.03 -17.45 25.55
N ALA A 417 -5.17 -17.26 24.53
CA ALA A 417 -5.57 -16.71 23.24
C ALA A 417 -6.43 -17.67 22.39
N THR A 418 -6.43 -18.97 22.69
CA THR A 418 -7.22 -19.98 21.99
C THR A 418 -8.57 -20.30 22.61
N ILE A 419 -8.94 -19.70 23.75
CA ILE A 419 -10.29 -19.90 24.33
C ILE A 419 -11.29 -19.17 23.42
N PRO A 420 -12.19 -19.87 22.72
CA PRO A 420 -13.26 -19.21 22.00
C PRO A 420 -14.14 -18.50 23.03
N GLU A 421 -14.48 -17.23 22.82
CA GLU A 421 -15.59 -16.59 23.54
C GLU A 421 -16.89 -17.34 23.19
N GLU A 422 -17.17 -18.42 23.91
CA GLU A 422 -18.48 -19.04 23.89
C GLU A 422 -19.48 -18.09 24.57
N ASN A 423 -20.41 -17.59 23.76
CA ASN A 423 -21.75 -17.14 24.15
C ASN A 423 -21.84 -15.84 24.97
N SER A 424 -21.71 -14.70 24.28
CA SER A 424 -22.29 -13.40 24.68
C SER A 424 -23.47 -12.98 23.78
N LYS A 425 -24.06 -13.89 22.99
CA LYS A 425 -25.26 -13.63 22.18
C LYS A 425 -26.45 -14.46 22.66
N ASP A 426 -26.86 -14.22 23.90
CA ASP A 426 -28.20 -14.56 24.40
C ASP A 426 -28.51 -13.60 25.56
N LYS A 427 -28.77 -12.34 25.22
CA LYS A 427 -29.46 -11.33 26.04
C LYS A 427 -29.71 -10.07 25.20
N LYS A 428 -30.69 -10.14 24.31
CA LYS A 428 -31.62 -9.02 24.03
C LYS A 428 -32.80 -9.50 23.22
#